data_AF-A0A3B8VC25-F1
#
_entry.id   AF-A0A3B8VC25-F1
#
_cell.length_a   1.000
_cell.length_b   1.000
_cell.length_c   1.000
_cell.angle_alpha   90.00
_cell.angle_beta   90.00
_cell.angle_gamma   90.00
#
_symmetry.space_group_name_H-M   'P 1'
#
loop_
_entity.id
_entity.type
_entity.pdbx_description
1 polymer ?
#
loop_
_entity_poly.entity_id
_entity_poly.type
_entity_poly.pdbx_seq_one_letter_code
_entity_poly.pdbx_strand_id
1 'polypeptide(L)' 'MRLSDGIKESLYAAGLVPVIKPAAGVDGGLLADALYEGGIYAAEVTFRAAGAAETIAAIRKTRPGMIVGAG' A
#
# COMPACT_ATOMS: atom_id res chain seq x y z
N MET A 1 -5.26 -2.87 21.23
CA MET A 1 -5.05 -1.77 20.26
C MET A 1 -6.39 -1.46 19.59
N ARG A 2 -6.84 -0.20 19.61
CA ARG A 2 -8.09 0.23 18.95
C ARG A 2 -7.71 1.05 17.72
N LEU A 3 -8.14 0.61 16.53
CA LEU A 3 -7.95 1.37 15.29
C LEU A 3 -8.83 2.63 15.32
N SER A 4 -8.33 3.73 14.75
CA SER A 4 -9.15 4.92 14.50
C SER A 4 -10.24 4.59 13.49
N ASP A 5 -11.37 5.29 13.57
CA ASP A 5 -12.51 5.00 12.70
C ASP A 5 -12.19 5.28 11.23
N GLY A 6 -11.40 6.33 10.94
CA GLY A 6 -10.93 6.60 9.57
C GLY A 6 -10.04 5.50 8.97
N ILE A 7 -9.23 4.80 9.77
CA ILE A 7 -8.46 3.64 9.27
C ILE A 7 -9.41 2.48 8.95
N LYS A 8 -10.39 2.21 9.82
CA LYS A 8 -11.36 1.13 9.59
C LYS A 8 -12.18 1.37 8.33
N GLU A 9 -12.71 2.58 8.15
CA GLU A 9 -13.49 2.96 6.98
C GLU A 9 -12.70 2.78 5.68
N SER A 10 -11.43 3.18 5.67
CA SER A 10 -10.55 3.01 4.51
C SER A 10 -10.27 1.54 4.18
N LEU A 11 -10.08 0.69 5.21
CA LEU A 11 -9.90 -0.75 5.00
C LEU A 11 -11.18 -1.42 4.51
N TYR A 12 -12.35 -1.04 5.02
CA TYR A 12 -13.64 -1.54 4.53
C TYR A 12 -13.92 -1.09 3.11
N ALA A 13 -13.60 0.17 2.77
CA ALA A 13 -13.75 0.70 1.42
C ALA A 13 -12.84 0.01 0.40
N ALA A 14 -11.65 -0.45 0.81
CA ALA A 14 -10.76 -1.21 -0.04
C ALA A 14 -11.29 -2.62 -0.35
N GLY A 15 -12.06 -3.25 0.57
CA GLY A 15 -12.66 -4.60 0.41
C GLY A 15 -11.66 -5.77 0.36
N LEU A 16 -10.40 -5.49 0.01
CA LEU A 16 -9.27 -6.39 -0.15
C LEU A 16 -8.00 -5.63 0.27
N VAL A 17 -7.06 -6.33 0.92
CA VAL A 17 -5.70 -5.82 1.16
C VAL A 17 -4.71 -6.79 0.53
N PRO A 18 -4.13 -6.49 -0.64
CA PRO A 18 -3.13 -7.35 -1.25
C PRO A 18 -1.80 -7.28 -0.49
N VAL A 19 -1.08 -8.40 -0.45
CA VAL A 19 0.32 -8.47 0.00
C VAL A 19 1.21 -8.44 -1.23
N ILE A 20 1.98 -7.37 -1.37
CA ILE A 20 2.80 -7.09 -2.54
C ILE A 20 4.24 -7.49 -2.24
N LYS A 21 4.82 -8.27 -3.15
CA LYS A 21 6.27 -8.49 -3.21
C LYS A 21 6.86 -7.54 -4.25
N PRO A 22 7.60 -6.49 -3.86
CA PRO A 22 8.31 -5.64 -4.79
C PRO A 22 9.23 -6.48 -5.70
N ALA A 23 9.14 -6.26 -7.01
CA ALA A 23 10.06 -6.83 -7.97
C ALA A 23 11.15 -5.81 -8.33
N ALA A 24 12.31 -6.30 -8.75
CA ALA A 24 13.40 -5.42 -9.18
C ALA A 24 12.94 -4.52 -10.33
N GLY A 25 13.22 -3.21 -10.22
CA GLY A 25 12.83 -2.21 -11.22
C GLY A 25 11.37 -1.77 -11.17
N VAL A 26 10.55 -2.25 -10.23
CA VAL A 26 9.20 -1.72 -10.03
C VAL A 26 9.25 -0.32 -9.45
N ASP A 27 8.54 0.60 -10.08
CA ASP A 27 8.30 1.94 -9.54
C ASP A 27 7.13 1.88 -8.54
N GLY A 28 7.42 2.16 -7.27
CA GLY A 28 6.40 2.13 -6.20
C GLY A 28 5.33 3.21 -6.34
N GLY A 29 5.59 4.30 -7.06
CA GLY A 29 4.60 5.33 -7.36
C GLY A 29 3.61 4.88 -8.42
N LEU A 30 4.10 4.33 -9.54
CA LEU A 30 3.23 3.74 -10.57
C LEU A 30 2.37 2.60 -10.03
N LEU A 31 2.95 1.79 -9.14
CA LEU A 31 2.21 0.75 -8.42
C LEU A 31 1.09 1.35 -7.57
N ALA A 32 1.35 2.44 -6.84
CA ALA A 32 0.34 3.11 -6.02
C ALA A 32 -0.81 3.67 -6.86
N ASP A 33 -0.50 4.30 -7.99
CA ASP A 33 -1.51 4.84 -8.91
C ASP A 33 -2.39 3.73 -9.47
N ALA A 34 -1.78 2.64 -9.94
CA ALA A 34 -2.51 1.50 -10.50
C ALA A 34 -3.45 0.85 -9.48
N LEU A 35 -3.01 0.67 -8.23
CA LEU A 35 -3.84 0.12 -7.16
C LEU A 35 -5.00 1.06 -6.83
N TYR A 36 -4.71 2.36 -6.67
CA TYR A 36 -5.71 3.35 -6.30
C TYR A 36 -6.79 3.50 -7.38
N GLU A 37 -6.41 3.56 -8.66
CA GLU A 37 -7.33 3.61 -9.79
C GLU A 37 -8.14 2.32 -9.94
N GLY A 38 -7.58 1.18 -9.53
CA GLY A 38 -8.27 -0.11 -9.43
C GLY A 38 -9.19 -0.26 -8.22
N GLY A 39 -9.36 0.77 -7.40
CA GLY A 39 -10.21 0.75 -6.20
C GLY A 39 -9.56 0.11 -4.96
N ILE A 40 -8.25 -0.13 -5.00
CA ILE A 40 -7.49 -0.71 -3.89
C ILE A 40 -6.78 0.40 -3.11
N TYR A 41 -7.38 0.79 -1.98
CA TYR A 41 -6.89 1.92 -1.17
C TYR A 41 -6.01 1.50 0.01
N ALA A 42 -5.77 0.19 0.16
CA ALA A 42 -4.92 -0.36 1.20
C ALA A 42 -4.07 -1.49 0.64
N ALA A 43 -2.78 -1.54 0.99
CA ALA A 43 -1.89 -2.64 0.62
C ALA A 43 -0.84 -2.93 1.70
N GLU A 44 -0.41 -4.18 1.78
CA GLU A 44 0.76 -4.59 2.54
C GLU A 44 1.92 -4.80 1.56
N VAL A 45 3.13 -4.38 1.93
CA VAL A 45 4.36 -4.68 1.20
C VAL A 45 5.18 -5.64 2.03
N THR A 46 5.51 -6.82 1.47
CA THR A 46 6.28 -7.77 2.25
C THR A 46 7.73 -7.32 2.43
N PHE A 47 8.21 -7.33 3.67
CA PHE A 47 9.58 -6.93 4.02
C PHE A 47 10.63 -7.99 3.74
N ARG A 48 10.21 -9.16 3.23
CA ARG A 48 11.11 -10.22 2.75
C ARG A 48 11.77 -9.89 1.41
N ALA A 49 11.29 -8.87 0.71
CA ALA A 49 11.87 -8.42 -0.56
C ALA A 49 12.84 -7.25 -0.34
N ALA A 50 13.95 -7.25 -1.09
CA ALA A 50 14.76 -6.05 -1.24
C ALA A 50 13.92 -4.94 -1.89
N GLY A 51 14.07 -3.70 -1.44
CA GLY A 51 13.28 -2.57 -1.96
C GLY A 51 11.96 -2.33 -1.24
N ALA A 52 11.63 -3.08 -0.16
CA ALA A 52 10.35 -2.93 0.54
C ALA A 52 10.17 -1.54 1.16
N ALA A 53 11.21 -1.02 1.85
CA ALA A 53 11.16 0.29 2.47
C ALA A 53 10.98 1.41 1.44
N GLU A 54 11.72 1.33 0.34
CA GLU A 54 11.68 2.26 -0.79
C GLU A 54 10.30 2.22 -1.47
N THR A 55 9.74 1.03 -1.64
CA THR A 55 8.39 0.85 -2.20
C THR A 55 7.33 1.49 -1.31
N ILE A 56 7.37 1.24 0.00
CA ILE A 56 6.44 1.85 0.96
C ILE A 56 6.56 3.37 0.95
N ALA A 57 7.79 3.90 0.93
CA ALA A 57 8.04 5.34 0.88
C ALA A 57 7.50 5.96 -0.42
N ALA A 58 7.71 5.31 -1.56
CA ALA A 58 7.21 5.76 -2.86
C ALA A 58 5.67 5.73 -2.92
N ILE A 59 5.04 4.66 -2.41
CA ILE A 59 3.58 4.57 -2.30
C ILE A 59 3.03 5.71 -1.45
N ARG A 60 3.60 5.93 -0.26
CA ARG A 60 3.14 6.96 0.66
C ARG A 60 3.32 8.37 0.11
N LYS A 61 4.41 8.61 -0.65
CA LYS A 61 4.66 9.90 -1.31
C LYS A 61 3.67 10.16 -2.44
N THR A 62 3.39 9.13 -3.25
CA THR A 62 2.56 9.26 -4.47
C THR A 62 1.07 9.32 -4.13
N ARG A 63 0.61 8.48 -3.19
CA ARG A 63 -0.78 8.45 -2.72
C ARG A 63 -0.83 8.54 -1.19
N PRO A 64 -0.75 9.76 -0.60
CA PRO A 64 -0.80 9.94 0.85
C PRO A 64 -2.08 9.43 1.52
N GLY A 65 -3.18 9.36 0.76
CA GLY A 65 -4.46 8.82 1.20
C GLY A 65 -4.57 7.29 1.15
N MET A 66 -3.59 6.61 0.55
CA MET A 66 -3.53 5.15 0.56
C MET A 66 -2.93 4.65 1.90
N ILE A 67 -3.51 3.58 2.44
CA ILE A 67 -2.97 2.88 3.60
C ILE A 67 -1.92 1.88 3.10
N VAL A 68 -0.69 1.99 3.60
CA VAL A 68 0.38 1.05 3.27
C VAL A 68 1.08 0.59 4.54
N GLY A 69 1.34 -0.71 4.63
CA GLY A 69 2.00 -1.35 5.78
C GLY A 69 3.11 -2.32 5.35
N ALA A 70 3.94 -2.72 6.31
CA ALA A 70 4.98 -3.73 6.14
C ALA A 70 4.54 -5.08 6.74
N GLY A 71 4.93 -6.21 6.12
CA GLY A 71 4.61 -7.57 6.59
C GLY A 71 5.56 -8.70 6.17
#